data_AF-A0A947XYP0-F1
#
_entry.id   AF-A0A947XYP0-F1
#
_cell.length_a   1.000
_cell.length_b   1.000
_cell.length_c   1.000
_cell.angle_alpha   90.00
_cell.angle_beta   90.00
_cell.angle_gamma   90.00
#
_symmetry.space_group_name_H-M   'P 1'
#
loop_
_entity.id
_entity.type
_entity.pdbx_description
1 polymer ?
#
loop_
_entity_poly.entity_id
_entity_poly.type
_entity_poly.pdbx_seq_one_letter_code
_entity_poly.pdbx_strand_id
1 'polypeptide(L)'
;SAKVFRGMIRAAFGGRNHHSDLLLPRRDLTALFPTPAAARVVELGGEVRLPCRVTTLDATADAVTVGTRDASAAYSHVILAVAPQHLAGLAAAIPQLKSVLHGVTDYAYQPIATAYMQCDPAFRLEKPLFALTDGPAQFVFDRGQSHDQPGLLALVASAATNLSADWVDLAAAQLQRIAQPGPPRWRKHIVEKQATYACVPNMARPTVRTAHPRIFLAGDYTAGPYPATLESATLSGVQSAGALLEQL
;
A
#
# COMPACT_ATOMS: atom_id res chain seq x y z
N SER A 1 -14.26 -6.07 8.74
CA SER A 1 -14.12 -7.14 9.74
C SER A 1 -14.14 -6.51 11.12
N ALA A 2 -15.12 -6.84 11.96
CA ALA A 2 -15.25 -6.26 13.31
C ALA A 2 -14.01 -6.54 14.19
N LYS A 3 -13.38 -7.70 14.03
CA LYS A 3 -12.15 -8.08 14.75
C LYS A 3 -11.00 -7.13 14.45
N VAL A 4 -10.76 -6.83 13.16
CA VAL A 4 -9.69 -5.92 12.71
C VAL A 4 -10.01 -4.49 13.12
N PHE A 5 -11.27 -4.05 12.95
CA PHE A 5 -11.70 -2.72 13.38
C PHE A 5 -11.50 -2.50 14.89
N ARG A 6 -11.90 -3.46 15.73
CA ARG A 6 -11.63 -3.43 17.17
C ARG A 6 -10.13 -3.35 17.48
N GLY A 7 -9.31 -4.05 16.71
CA GLY A 7 -7.84 -3.99 16.82
C GLY A 7 -7.32 -2.57 16.59
N MET A 8 -7.77 -1.92 15.52
CA MET A 8 -7.42 -0.54 15.19
C MET A 8 -7.87 0.45 16.28
N ILE A 9 -9.13 0.35 16.73
CA ILE A 9 -9.65 1.22 17.81
C ILE A 9 -8.85 1.05 19.10
N ARG A 10 -8.50 -0.19 19.46
CA ARG A 10 -7.65 -0.45 20.64
C ARG A 10 -6.23 0.11 20.45
N ALA A 11 -5.65 0.02 19.26
CA ALA A 11 -4.32 0.57 19.00
C ALA A 11 -4.31 2.10 19.10
N ALA A 12 -5.30 2.77 18.48
CA ALA A 12 -5.39 4.22 18.44
C ALA A 12 -5.84 4.84 19.78
N PHE A 13 -6.76 4.21 20.51
CA PHE A 13 -7.42 4.80 21.68
C PHE A 13 -7.27 4.02 22.98
N GLY A 14 -6.71 2.81 22.94
CA GLY A 14 -6.55 1.96 24.13
C GLY A 14 -5.24 2.19 24.89
N GLY A 15 -4.45 3.19 24.50
CA GLY A 15 -3.12 3.47 25.05
C GLY A 15 -2.95 4.94 25.42
N ARG A 16 -1.87 5.55 24.93
CA ARG A 16 -1.51 6.94 25.26
C ARG A 16 -2.17 7.90 24.27
N ASN A 17 -2.40 9.16 24.66
CA ASN A 17 -3.04 10.17 23.80
C ASN A 17 -2.37 10.34 22.43
N HIS A 18 -1.04 10.20 22.36
CA HIS A 18 -0.30 10.33 21.10
C HIS A 18 -0.48 9.13 20.14
N HIS A 19 -1.12 8.04 20.56
CA HIS A 19 -1.42 6.92 19.66
C HIS A 19 -2.47 7.29 18.60
N SER A 20 -3.23 8.36 18.82
CA SER A 20 -4.19 8.91 17.87
C SER A 20 -3.65 10.12 17.08
N ASP A 21 -2.37 10.45 17.21
CA ASP A 21 -1.77 11.56 16.46
C ASP A 21 -1.81 11.28 14.95
N LEU A 22 -2.41 12.20 14.20
CA LEU A 22 -2.38 12.15 12.74
C LEU A 22 -1.10 12.82 12.24
N LEU A 23 -0.22 12.01 11.68
CA LEU A 23 1.00 12.50 11.04
C LEU A 23 0.78 12.59 9.53
N LEU A 24 1.11 13.75 8.96
CA LEU A 24 1.14 13.93 7.51
C LEU A 24 2.60 13.96 7.05
N PRO A 25 2.93 13.25 5.97
CA PRO A 25 4.28 13.31 5.43
C PRO A 25 4.57 14.75 4.98
N ARG A 26 5.85 15.16 5.05
CA ARG A 26 6.34 16.46 4.56
C ARG A 26 6.95 16.39 3.15
N ARG A 27 7.09 15.17 2.63
CA ARG A 27 7.66 14.79 1.32
C ARG A 27 6.90 13.58 0.80
N ASP A 28 7.12 13.19 -0.45
CA ASP A 28 6.50 11.96 -0.95
C ASP A 28 6.95 10.72 -0.16
N LEU A 29 6.09 9.69 -0.16
CA LEU A 29 6.33 8.46 0.59
C LEU A 29 7.55 7.69 0.06
N THR A 30 7.96 7.87 -1.20
CA THR A 30 9.15 7.21 -1.78
C THR A 30 10.41 7.70 -1.10
N ALA A 31 10.54 9.02 -0.94
CA ALA A 31 11.65 9.65 -0.24
C ALA A 31 11.68 9.31 1.26
N LEU A 32 10.54 8.96 1.87
CA LEU A 32 10.45 8.63 3.29
C LEU A 32 10.76 7.16 3.59
N PHE A 33 10.32 6.22 2.73
CA PHE A 33 10.36 4.79 3.05
C PHE A 33 11.28 3.98 2.10
N PRO A 34 10.91 3.70 0.83
CA PRO A 34 11.67 2.78 0.00
C PRO A 34 13.05 3.31 -0.40
N THR A 35 13.23 4.61 -0.66
CA THR A 35 14.55 5.13 -1.07
C THR A 35 15.59 5.01 0.04
N PRO A 36 15.34 5.46 1.30
CA PRO A 36 16.26 5.25 2.40
C PRO A 36 16.50 3.76 2.70
N ALA A 37 15.47 2.92 2.61
CA ALA A 37 15.61 1.48 2.84
C ALA A 37 16.52 0.83 1.79
N ALA A 38 16.35 1.16 0.50
CA ALA A 38 17.18 0.67 -0.58
C ALA A 38 18.64 1.13 -0.43
N ALA A 39 18.88 2.39 -0.10
CA ALA A 39 20.22 2.92 0.17
C ALA A 39 20.87 2.16 1.33
N ARG A 40 20.11 1.91 2.41
CA ARG A 40 20.62 1.16 3.57
C ARG A 40 20.99 -0.28 3.24
N VAL A 41 20.25 -0.95 2.36
CA VAL A 41 20.61 -2.30 1.86
C VAL A 41 21.96 -2.26 1.15
N VAL A 42 22.19 -1.27 0.28
CA VAL A 42 23.46 -1.11 -0.45
C VAL A 42 24.62 -0.78 0.48
N GLU A 43 24.44 0.12 1.45
CA GLU A 43 25.45 0.44 2.47
C GLU A 43 25.90 -0.80 3.27
N LEU A 44 25.00 -1.75 3.47
CA LEU A 44 25.27 -3.01 4.17
C LEU A 44 25.84 -4.11 3.25
N GLY A 45 26.17 -3.79 2.00
CA GLY A 45 26.74 -4.72 1.02
C GLY A 45 25.70 -5.55 0.27
N GLY A 46 24.41 -5.24 0.42
CA GLY A 46 23.34 -5.83 -0.40
C GLY A 46 23.23 -5.16 -1.77
N GLU A 47 22.37 -5.71 -2.62
CA GLU A 47 22.13 -5.20 -3.98
C GLU A 47 20.66 -4.84 -4.17
N VAL A 48 20.39 -3.74 -4.88
CA VAL A 48 19.05 -3.34 -5.32
C VAL A 48 19.05 -3.23 -6.85
N ARG A 49 18.29 -4.10 -7.51
CA ARG A 49 18.31 -4.24 -8.98
C ARG A 49 17.05 -3.64 -9.62
N LEU A 50 17.20 -2.56 -10.37
CA LEU A 50 16.13 -1.89 -11.15
C LEU A 50 16.62 -1.63 -12.59
N PRO A 51 15.77 -1.72 -13.63
CA PRO A 51 14.41 -2.27 -13.67
C PRO A 51 14.41 -3.80 -13.87
N CYS A 52 14.46 -4.57 -12.79
CA CYS A 52 14.59 -6.03 -12.83
C CYS A 52 13.26 -6.72 -12.50
N ARG A 53 12.55 -7.25 -13.51
CA ARG A 53 11.33 -8.02 -13.30
C ARG A 53 11.64 -9.50 -13.13
N VAL A 54 11.24 -10.07 -12.00
CA VAL A 54 11.19 -11.52 -11.80
C VAL A 54 10.03 -12.08 -12.62
N THR A 55 10.32 -13.09 -13.45
CA THR A 55 9.36 -13.74 -14.36
C THR A 55 9.12 -15.20 -14.03
N THR A 56 10.08 -15.87 -13.37
CA THR A 56 9.92 -17.26 -12.94
C THR A 56 10.46 -17.45 -11.53
N LEU A 57 9.87 -18.41 -10.83
CA LEU A 57 10.29 -18.83 -9.50
C LEU A 57 10.16 -20.35 -9.42
N ASP A 58 11.28 -21.03 -9.26
CA ASP A 58 11.35 -22.47 -9.06
C ASP A 58 12.00 -22.76 -7.71
N ALA A 59 11.63 -23.87 -7.08
CA ALA A 59 12.17 -24.20 -5.77
C ALA A 59 12.40 -25.70 -5.61
N THR A 60 13.52 -26.03 -4.97
CA THR A 60 13.89 -27.38 -4.55
C THR A 60 14.05 -27.42 -3.03
N ALA A 61 14.37 -28.59 -2.48
CA ALA A 61 14.67 -28.74 -1.07
C ALA A 61 15.89 -27.90 -0.63
N ASP A 62 16.79 -27.53 -1.56
CA ASP A 62 18.09 -26.93 -1.25
C ASP A 62 18.23 -25.48 -1.71
N ALA A 63 17.46 -25.05 -2.71
CA ALA A 63 17.55 -23.71 -3.28
C ALA A 63 16.23 -23.21 -3.85
N VAL A 64 16.14 -21.88 -4.00
CA VAL A 64 15.09 -21.19 -4.74
C VAL A 64 15.74 -20.47 -5.91
N THR A 65 15.33 -20.81 -7.12
CA THR A 65 15.82 -20.23 -8.36
C THR A 65 14.89 -19.10 -8.79
N VAL A 66 15.44 -17.89 -8.89
CA VAL A 66 14.71 -16.68 -9.31
C VAL A 66 15.15 -16.33 -10.72
N GLY A 67 14.22 -16.41 -11.66
CA GLY A 67 14.45 -16.06 -13.07
C GLY A 67 13.94 -14.66 -13.40
N THR A 68 14.72 -13.96 -14.20
CA THR A 68 14.40 -12.66 -14.80
C THR A 68 14.44 -12.82 -16.33
N ARG A 69 14.19 -11.73 -17.08
CA ARG A 69 14.33 -11.76 -18.54
C ARG A 69 15.74 -12.17 -18.99
N ASP A 70 16.76 -11.69 -18.30
CA ASP A 70 18.14 -11.72 -18.80
C ASP A 70 18.99 -12.80 -18.11
N ALA A 71 18.60 -13.24 -16.91
CA ALA A 71 19.38 -14.18 -16.11
C ALA A 71 18.50 -14.94 -15.11
N SER A 72 19.06 -16.04 -14.60
CA SER A 72 18.52 -16.79 -13.46
C SER A 72 19.59 -16.93 -12.39
N ALA A 73 19.19 -16.87 -11.12
CA ALA A 73 20.10 -17.03 -9.98
C ALA A 73 19.46 -17.88 -8.89
N ALA A 74 20.27 -18.73 -8.26
CA ALA A 74 19.85 -19.56 -7.14
C ALA A 74 20.16 -18.87 -5.80
N TYR A 75 19.20 -18.92 -4.88
CA TYR A 75 19.29 -18.36 -3.54
C TYR A 75 18.94 -19.44 -2.51
N SER A 76 19.51 -19.35 -1.31
CA SER A 76 19.19 -20.28 -0.22
C SER A 76 17.76 -20.09 0.29
N HIS A 77 17.25 -18.84 0.26
CA HIS A 77 15.94 -18.43 0.74
C HIS A 77 15.44 -17.22 -0.05
N VAL A 78 14.11 -17.05 -0.13
CA VAL A 78 13.45 -15.92 -0.80
C VAL A 78 12.29 -15.40 0.03
N ILE A 79 12.17 -14.07 0.14
CA ILE A 79 10.97 -13.39 0.65
C ILE A 79 10.20 -12.82 -0.54
N LEU A 80 8.94 -13.22 -0.71
CA LEU A 80 8.03 -12.68 -1.71
C LEU A 80 7.32 -11.45 -1.12
N ALA A 81 7.93 -10.27 -1.31
CA ALA A 81 7.40 -8.97 -0.90
C ALA A 81 6.58 -8.31 -2.03
N VAL A 82 5.51 -8.97 -2.46
CA VAL A 82 4.65 -8.53 -3.59
C VAL A 82 3.19 -8.43 -3.17
N ALA A 83 2.40 -7.63 -3.90
CA ALA A 83 0.96 -7.54 -3.69
C ALA A 83 0.29 -8.92 -3.92
N PRO A 84 -0.80 -9.25 -3.19
CA PRO A 84 -1.40 -10.59 -3.21
C PRO A 84 -1.82 -11.05 -4.62
N GLN A 85 -2.32 -10.13 -5.45
CA GLN A 85 -2.71 -10.41 -6.83
C GLN A 85 -1.54 -10.77 -7.77
N HIS A 86 -0.29 -10.57 -7.34
CA HIS A 86 0.90 -10.94 -8.11
C HIS A 86 1.45 -12.31 -7.73
N LEU A 87 1.04 -12.87 -6.58
CA LEU A 87 1.56 -14.16 -6.10
C LEU A 87 1.24 -15.31 -7.06
N ALA A 88 0.02 -15.37 -7.59
CA ALA A 88 -0.37 -16.44 -8.50
C ALA A 88 0.51 -16.46 -9.77
N GLY A 89 0.77 -15.28 -10.35
CA GLY A 89 1.62 -15.17 -11.54
C GLY A 89 3.08 -15.55 -11.29
N LEU A 90 3.57 -15.41 -10.06
CA LEU A 90 4.96 -15.67 -9.70
C LEU A 90 5.20 -17.09 -9.17
N ALA A 91 4.27 -17.63 -8.38
CA ALA A 91 4.51 -18.78 -7.51
C ALA A 91 3.60 -19.99 -7.79
N ALA A 92 2.74 -19.95 -8.83
CA ALA A 92 1.83 -21.05 -9.17
C ALA A 92 2.52 -22.39 -9.44
N ALA A 93 3.77 -22.36 -9.91
CA ALA A 93 4.56 -23.56 -10.19
C ALA A 93 5.00 -24.32 -8.92
N ILE A 94 4.91 -23.71 -7.73
CA ILE A 94 5.43 -24.27 -6.47
C ILE A 94 4.28 -24.95 -5.71
N PRO A 95 4.22 -26.30 -5.64
CA PRO A 95 3.08 -27.01 -5.06
C PRO A 95 2.81 -26.66 -3.58
N GLN A 96 3.87 -26.39 -2.82
CA GLN A 96 3.80 -26.02 -1.40
C GLN A 96 3.13 -24.67 -1.17
N LEU A 97 3.01 -23.83 -2.21
CA LEU A 97 2.35 -22.52 -2.10
C LEU A 97 0.87 -22.55 -2.50
N LYS A 98 0.34 -23.68 -3.00
CA LYS A 98 -1.05 -23.79 -3.48
C LYS A 98 -2.10 -23.33 -2.47
N SER A 99 -1.96 -23.67 -1.19
CA SER A 99 -2.91 -23.26 -0.14
C SER A 99 -2.90 -21.74 0.07
N VAL A 100 -1.70 -21.13 0.09
CA VAL A 100 -1.56 -19.66 0.15
C VAL A 100 -2.22 -19.02 -1.06
N LEU A 101 -1.92 -19.51 -2.26
CA LEU A 101 -2.44 -18.97 -3.51
C LEU A 101 -3.97 -19.04 -3.55
N HIS A 102 -4.55 -20.17 -3.16
CA HIS A 102 -6.01 -20.31 -3.06
C HIS A 102 -6.61 -19.30 -2.08
N GLY A 103 -5.97 -19.12 -0.91
CA GLY A 103 -6.44 -18.17 0.11
C GLY A 103 -6.43 -16.71 -0.33
N VAL A 104 -5.53 -16.31 -1.24
CA VAL A 104 -5.42 -14.91 -1.72
C VAL A 104 -6.10 -14.65 -3.07
N THR A 105 -6.49 -15.69 -3.81
CA THR A 105 -7.08 -15.53 -5.15
C THR A 105 -8.46 -14.88 -5.09
N ASP A 106 -9.24 -15.17 -4.05
CA ASP A 106 -10.62 -14.68 -3.89
C ASP A 106 -10.69 -13.29 -3.22
N TYR A 107 -9.58 -12.58 -3.14
CA TYR A 107 -9.55 -11.24 -2.58
C TYR A 107 -10.37 -10.29 -3.45
N ALA A 108 -11.43 -9.74 -2.88
CA ALA A 108 -12.09 -8.57 -3.44
C ALA A 108 -11.26 -7.32 -3.14
N TYR A 109 -11.24 -6.36 -4.07
CA TYR A 109 -10.50 -5.11 -3.91
C TYR A 109 -11.44 -3.91 -3.87
N GLN A 110 -11.01 -2.88 -3.15
CA GLN A 110 -11.69 -1.60 -3.06
C GLN A 110 -10.84 -0.55 -3.79
N PRO A 111 -11.37 0.07 -4.86
CA PRO A 111 -10.65 1.11 -5.57
C PRO A 111 -10.59 2.39 -4.75
N ILE A 112 -9.53 3.16 -4.94
CA ILE A 112 -9.39 4.52 -4.43
C ILE A 112 -9.14 5.44 -5.62
N ALA A 113 -9.96 6.49 -5.74
CA ALA A 113 -9.78 7.52 -6.74
C ALA A 113 -9.21 8.78 -6.09
N THR A 114 -8.26 9.41 -6.77
CA THR A 114 -7.68 10.69 -6.35
C THR A 114 -7.77 11.68 -7.50
N ALA A 115 -8.42 12.82 -7.25
CA ALA A 115 -8.46 13.96 -8.15
C ALA A 115 -7.46 15.00 -7.69
N TYR A 116 -6.52 15.30 -8.55
CA TYR A 116 -5.55 16.37 -8.40
C TYR A 116 -6.10 17.62 -9.08
N MET A 117 -6.18 18.71 -8.33
CA MET A 117 -6.60 20.02 -8.83
C MET A 117 -5.52 21.04 -8.53
N GLN A 118 -4.99 21.66 -9.58
CA GLN A 118 -4.07 22.78 -9.42
C GLN A 118 -4.85 24.08 -9.35
N CYS A 119 -4.84 24.70 -8.18
CA CYS A 119 -5.38 26.03 -7.93
C CYS A 119 -4.26 27.07 -8.14
N ASP A 120 -4.56 28.32 -7.78
CA ASP A 120 -3.53 29.34 -7.67
C ASP A 120 -2.45 28.90 -6.66
N PRO A 121 -1.14 29.05 -6.94
CA PRO A 121 -0.08 28.73 -5.98
C PRO A 121 -0.18 29.48 -4.64
N ALA A 122 -0.84 30.65 -4.62
CA ALA A 122 -1.12 31.40 -3.39
C ALA A 122 -2.32 30.84 -2.61
N PHE A 123 -3.17 30.02 -3.23
CA PHE A 123 -4.27 29.36 -2.55
C PHE A 123 -3.75 28.28 -1.61
N ARG A 124 -4.28 28.28 -0.38
CA ARG A 124 -3.92 27.33 0.67
C ARG A 124 -5.13 27.07 1.57
N LEU A 125 -5.34 25.81 1.96
CA LEU A 125 -6.33 25.46 2.98
C LEU A 125 -5.87 25.90 4.37
N GLU A 126 -6.80 26.18 5.29
CA GLU A 126 -6.44 26.54 6.68
C GLU A 126 -5.67 25.42 7.39
N LYS A 127 -6.00 24.15 7.07
CA LYS A 127 -5.32 22.96 7.55
C LYS A 127 -4.86 22.10 6.36
N PRO A 128 -3.81 21.27 6.54
CA PRO A 128 -3.28 20.43 5.46
C PRO A 128 -4.22 19.31 5.01
N LEU A 129 -5.25 18.99 5.80
CA LEU A 129 -6.26 17.97 5.51
C LEU A 129 -7.63 18.44 6.01
N PHE A 130 -8.65 18.29 5.17
CA PHE A 130 -10.06 18.33 5.61
C PHE A 130 -10.75 17.00 5.32
N ALA A 131 -11.59 16.57 6.26
CA ALA A 131 -12.64 15.61 5.99
C ALA A 131 -13.81 16.35 5.32
N LEU A 132 -14.36 15.76 4.25
CA LEU A 132 -15.42 16.36 3.46
C LEU A 132 -16.71 15.52 3.57
N THR A 133 -17.85 16.19 3.60
CA THR A 133 -19.19 15.57 3.58
C THR A 133 -19.97 16.01 2.34
N ASP A 134 -21.09 15.36 2.08
CA ASP A 134 -22.06 15.76 1.04
C ASP A 134 -21.46 15.84 -0.37
N GLY A 135 -20.67 14.83 -0.73
CA GLY A 135 -20.07 14.69 -2.06
C GLY A 135 -19.20 13.44 -2.20
N PRO A 136 -18.59 13.22 -3.38
CA PRO A 136 -17.88 11.98 -3.69
C PRO A 136 -16.51 11.87 -3.01
N ALA A 137 -15.86 12.99 -2.67
CA ALA A 137 -14.59 12.96 -1.95
C ALA A 137 -14.86 12.94 -0.44
N GLN A 138 -14.15 12.07 0.29
CA GLN A 138 -14.19 12.05 1.76
C GLN A 138 -13.06 12.88 2.38
N PHE A 139 -11.97 13.12 1.63
CA PHE A 139 -10.84 13.88 2.11
C PHE A 139 -10.28 14.80 1.03
N VAL A 140 -9.74 15.96 1.44
CA VAL A 140 -8.87 16.79 0.60
C VAL A 140 -7.57 17.07 1.34
N PHE A 141 -6.46 16.83 0.66
CA PHE A 141 -5.12 17.13 1.14
C PHE A 141 -4.57 18.34 0.39
N ASP A 142 -4.06 19.32 1.14
CA ASP A 142 -3.26 20.40 0.59
C ASP A 142 -1.81 19.92 0.42
N ARG A 143 -1.42 19.67 -0.83
CA ARG A 143 -0.08 19.19 -1.16
C ARG A 143 0.96 20.31 -1.12
N GLY A 144 0.56 21.57 -1.08
CA GLY A 144 1.45 22.68 -0.74
C GLY A 144 1.96 22.56 0.69
N GLN A 145 1.08 22.16 1.61
CA GLN A 145 1.42 22.00 3.03
C GLN A 145 2.09 20.67 3.37
N SER A 146 1.70 19.59 2.69
CA SER A 146 2.18 18.24 2.97
C SER A 146 3.34 17.78 2.07
N HIS A 147 3.47 18.30 0.84
CA HIS A 147 4.45 17.77 -0.13
C HIS A 147 5.26 18.86 -0.82
N ASP A 148 5.20 20.11 -0.34
CA ASP A 148 5.85 21.28 -0.95
C ASP A 148 5.45 21.48 -2.42
N GLN A 149 4.16 21.33 -2.71
CA GLN A 149 3.56 21.49 -4.04
C GLN A 149 2.47 22.59 -4.01
N PRO A 150 2.86 23.88 -4.01
CA PRO A 150 1.93 25.00 -3.79
C PRO A 150 0.72 25.01 -4.73
N GLY A 151 -0.46 25.27 -4.17
CA GLY A 151 -1.74 25.30 -4.89
C GLY A 151 -2.25 23.94 -5.37
N LEU A 152 -1.55 22.83 -5.13
CA LEU A 152 -2.02 21.51 -5.54
C LEU A 152 -2.86 20.85 -4.44
N LEU A 153 -4.10 20.52 -4.78
CA LEU A 153 -5.02 19.81 -3.89
C LEU A 153 -5.24 18.38 -4.39
N ALA A 154 -5.31 17.42 -3.47
CA ALA A 154 -5.65 16.03 -3.76
C ALA A 154 -6.94 15.64 -3.04
N LEU A 155 -8.01 15.43 -3.80
CA LEU A 155 -9.32 15.02 -3.31
C LEU A 155 -9.45 13.51 -3.46
N VAL A 156 -9.73 12.82 -2.37
CA VAL A 156 -9.71 11.35 -2.31
C VAL A 156 -11.13 10.83 -2.13
N ALA A 157 -11.53 9.97 -3.06
CA ALA A 157 -12.74 9.16 -2.99
C ALA A 157 -12.35 7.70 -2.68
N SER A 158 -12.70 7.24 -1.49
CA SER A 158 -12.51 5.87 -1.00
C SER A 158 -13.62 4.96 -1.49
N ALA A 159 -13.35 3.65 -1.61
CA ALA A 159 -14.32 2.65 -2.09
C ALA A 159 -15.04 3.09 -3.37
N ALA A 160 -14.25 3.59 -4.33
CA ALA A 160 -14.67 4.27 -5.56
C ALA A 160 -15.27 3.34 -6.63
N THR A 161 -16.00 2.29 -6.24
CA THR A 161 -16.52 1.26 -7.17
C THR A 161 -17.58 1.81 -8.13
N ASN A 162 -18.38 2.78 -7.67
CA ASN A 162 -19.52 3.34 -8.40
C ASN A 162 -19.39 4.86 -8.59
N LEU A 163 -18.18 5.38 -8.80
CA LEU A 163 -18.00 6.80 -9.11
C LEU A 163 -18.61 7.13 -10.47
N SER A 164 -19.40 8.20 -10.50
CA SER A 164 -19.94 8.77 -11.74
C SER A 164 -18.81 9.34 -12.62
N ALA A 165 -19.07 9.45 -13.92
CA ALA A 165 -18.07 9.99 -14.85
C ALA A 165 -17.67 11.45 -14.54
N ASP A 166 -18.59 12.21 -13.95
CA ASP A 166 -18.45 13.61 -13.55
C ASP A 166 -17.96 13.79 -12.10
N TRP A 167 -17.51 12.74 -11.42
CA TRP A 167 -17.17 12.80 -10.00
C TRP A 167 -16.11 13.86 -9.65
N VAL A 168 -15.21 14.18 -10.59
CA VAL A 168 -14.20 15.24 -10.41
C VAL A 168 -14.86 16.63 -10.36
N ASP A 169 -15.87 16.86 -11.19
CA ASP A 169 -16.66 18.10 -11.17
C ASP A 169 -17.47 18.19 -9.87
N LEU A 170 -18.09 17.08 -9.45
CA LEU A 170 -18.81 17.00 -8.17
C LEU A 170 -17.88 17.23 -6.97
N ALA A 171 -16.67 16.68 -6.98
CA ALA A 171 -15.66 16.89 -5.93
C ALA A 171 -15.15 18.34 -5.91
N ALA A 172 -14.96 18.94 -7.09
CA ALA A 172 -14.58 20.35 -7.20
C ALA A 172 -15.69 21.27 -6.66
N ALA A 173 -16.95 21.00 -7.01
CA ALA A 173 -18.11 21.74 -6.50
C ALA A 173 -18.30 21.54 -4.98
N GLN A 174 -18.03 20.33 -4.46
CA GLN A 174 -17.99 20.04 -3.03
C GLN A 174 -16.95 20.92 -2.31
N LEU A 175 -15.73 20.99 -2.83
CA LEU A 175 -14.68 21.82 -2.24
C LEU A 175 -14.98 23.33 -2.37
N GLN A 176 -15.58 23.75 -3.50
CA GLN A 176 -15.93 25.15 -3.73
C GLN A 176 -16.87 25.69 -2.66
N ARG A 177 -17.80 24.87 -2.13
CA ARG A 177 -18.71 25.25 -1.04
C ARG A 177 -18.00 25.48 0.30
N ILE A 178 -16.80 24.92 0.49
CA ILE A 178 -16.10 24.91 1.77
C ILE A 178 -14.96 25.93 1.80
N ALA A 179 -14.13 25.94 0.76
CA ALA A 179 -12.86 26.67 0.77
C ALA A 179 -12.70 27.68 -0.38
N GLN A 180 -13.63 27.70 -1.34
CA GLN A 180 -13.63 28.63 -2.47
C GLN A 180 -12.26 28.82 -3.17
N PRO A 181 -11.61 27.73 -3.63
CA PRO A 181 -10.24 27.79 -4.20
C PRO A 181 -10.10 28.57 -5.52
N GLY A 182 -11.20 29.08 -6.07
CA GLY A 182 -11.26 29.63 -7.42
C GLY A 182 -11.20 28.54 -8.48
N PRO A 183 -11.22 28.92 -9.77
CA PRO A 183 -11.19 27.95 -10.86
C PRO A 183 -9.83 27.22 -10.92
N PRO A 184 -9.81 25.88 -11.08
CA PRO A 184 -8.57 25.14 -11.20
C PRO A 184 -7.90 25.44 -12.55
N ARG A 185 -6.57 25.63 -12.53
CA ARG A 185 -5.71 25.77 -13.72
C ARG A 185 -5.65 24.49 -14.53
N TRP A 186 -5.62 23.35 -13.84
CA TRP A 186 -5.76 22.02 -14.45
C TRP A 186 -6.33 21.01 -13.45
N ARG A 187 -6.85 19.92 -13.99
CA ARG A 187 -7.36 18.77 -13.23
C ARG A 187 -6.85 17.47 -13.83
N LYS A 188 -6.50 16.51 -12.98
CA LYS A 188 -6.15 15.13 -13.38
C LYS A 188 -6.67 14.19 -12.32
N HIS A 189 -7.15 13.01 -12.72
CA HIS A 189 -7.52 12.00 -11.73
C HIS A 189 -6.87 10.65 -12.04
N ILE A 190 -6.72 9.86 -10.99
CA ILE A 190 -6.17 8.51 -11.03
C ILE A 190 -7.12 7.62 -10.22
N VAL A 191 -7.41 6.43 -10.74
CA VAL A 191 -8.13 5.39 -10.01
C VAL A 191 -7.23 4.18 -9.89
N GLU A 192 -6.79 3.87 -8.67
CA GLU A 192 -6.13 2.60 -8.38
C GLU A 192 -7.23 1.57 -8.10
N LYS A 193 -7.42 0.64 -9.04
CA LYS A 193 -8.51 -0.34 -9.01
C LYS A 193 -8.36 -1.37 -7.90
N GLN A 194 -7.13 -1.64 -7.48
CA GLN A 194 -6.78 -2.63 -6.47
C GLN A 194 -6.05 -2.00 -5.27
N ALA A 195 -6.50 -0.80 -4.87
CA ALA A 195 -5.80 0.02 -3.87
C ALA A 195 -5.68 -0.64 -2.50
N THR A 196 -6.72 -1.37 -2.10
CA THR A 196 -6.73 -2.15 -0.85
C THR A 196 -7.63 -3.36 -1.03
N TYR A 197 -7.29 -4.48 -0.39
CA TYR A 197 -8.21 -5.61 -0.34
C TYR A 197 -9.36 -5.32 0.64
N ALA A 198 -10.55 -5.85 0.36
CA ALA A 198 -11.71 -5.70 1.22
C ALA A 198 -11.51 -6.48 2.52
N CYS A 199 -11.36 -5.78 3.64
CA CYS A 199 -11.18 -6.40 4.96
C CYS A 199 -12.50 -7.01 5.47
N VAL A 200 -12.92 -8.16 4.91
CA VAL A 200 -14.17 -8.85 5.26
C VAL A 200 -13.97 -9.88 6.38
N PRO A 201 -15.02 -10.27 7.13
CA PRO A 201 -14.93 -11.34 8.12
C PRO A 201 -14.45 -12.66 7.51
N ASN A 202 -13.70 -13.46 8.30
CA ASN A 202 -13.21 -14.80 7.93
C ASN A 202 -12.34 -14.87 6.65
N MET A 203 -11.88 -13.73 6.15
CA MET A 203 -10.93 -13.65 5.05
C MET A 203 -9.61 -14.35 5.41
N ALA A 204 -9.15 -15.25 4.54
CA ALA A 204 -7.86 -15.90 4.70
C ALA A 204 -6.74 -14.85 4.60
N ARG A 205 -5.83 -14.83 5.58
CA ARG A 205 -4.62 -14.01 5.58
C ARG A 205 -3.45 -14.92 5.91
N PRO A 206 -2.54 -15.20 4.95
CA PRO A 206 -1.47 -16.16 5.17
C PRO A 206 -0.46 -15.61 6.19
N THR A 207 0.20 -16.51 6.93
CA THR A 207 1.36 -16.12 7.74
C THR A 207 2.57 -15.80 6.85
N VAL A 208 3.59 -15.16 7.42
CA VAL A 208 4.87 -14.91 6.71
C VAL A 208 5.61 -16.22 6.36
N ARG A 209 5.42 -17.28 7.16
CA ARG A 209 5.94 -18.63 6.85
C ARG A 209 4.99 -19.33 5.87
N THR A 210 5.56 -19.97 4.85
CA THR A 210 4.82 -20.83 3.93
C THR A 210 5.09 -22.30 4.23
N ALA A 211 4.43 -23.22 3.52
CA ALA A 211 4.75 -24.65 3.62
C ALA A 211 6.07 -25.00 2.91
N HIS A 212 6.66 -24.10 2.11
CA HIS A 212 8.00 -24.28 1.57
C HIS A 212 9.02 -23.74 2.59
N PRO A 213 10.03 -24.53 3.03
CA PRO A 213 10.94 -24.11 4.11
C PRO A 213 11.80 -22.90 3.75
N ARG A 214 11.99 -22.64 2.45
CA ARG A 214 12.86 -21.58 1.93
C ARG A 214 12.13 -20.36 1.37
N ILE A 215 10.79 -20.34 1.38
CA ILE A 215 10.01 -19.24 0.82
C ILE A 215 9.12 -18.64 1.89
N PHE A 216 9.24 -17.33 2.03
CA PHE A 216 8.48 -16.53 2.97
C PHE A 216 7.67 -15.47 2.23
N LEU A 217 6.65 -14.94 2.88
CA LEU A 217 5.81 -13.87 2.36
C LEU A 217 6.06 -12.60 3.16
N ALA A 218 5.95 -11.47 2.48
CA ALA A 218 5.82 -10.16 3.10
C ALA A 218 4.80 -9.33 2.31
N GLY A 219 4.05 -8.50 3.01
CA GLY A 219 3.01 -7.66 2.45
C GLY A 219 1.87 -7.46 3.44
N ASP A 220 1.13 -6.39 3.21
CA ASP A 220 0.03 -5.94 4.08
C ASP A 220 -1.15 -6.92 4.17
N TYR A 221 -1.25 -7.88 3.24
CA TYR A 221 -2.21 -8.98 3.20
C TYR A 221 -1.90 -10.13 4.16
N THR A 222 -0.65 -10.24 4.65
CA THR A 222 -0.26 -11.29 5.59
C THR A 222 -0.99 -11.11 6.94
N ALA A 223 -1.04 -12.17 7.75
CA ALA A 223 -1.73 -12.18 9.04
C ALA A 223 -1.12 -11.14 10.00
N GLY A 224 -1.95 -10.23 10.50
CA GLY A 224 -1.52 -9.16 11.38
C GLY A 224 -2.70 -8.39 12.00
N PRO A 225 -2.42 -7.45 12.92
CA PRO A 225 -3.45 -6.72 13.66
C PRO A 225 -4.19 -5.69 12.79
N TYR A 226 -3.57 -5.21 11.72
CA TYR A 226 -4.06 -4.10 10.88
C TYR A 226 -4.62 -4.61 9.53
N PRO A 227 -5.47 -3.81 8.84
CA PRO A 227 -5.84 -4.05 7.45
C PRO A 227 -4.68 -3.67 6.50
N ALA A 228 -4.94 -3.61 5.20
CA ALA A 228 -3.95 -3.24 4.18
C ALA A 228 -3.42 -1.81 4.40
N THR A 229 -2.29 -1.71 5.11
CA THR A 229 -1.68 -0.46 5.62
C THR A 229 -0.17 -0.56 5.49
N LEU A 230 0.53 0.59 5.44
CA LEU A 230 1.99 0.63 5.40
C LEU A 230 2.61 0.00 6.66
N GLU A 231 1.95 0.15 7.80
CA GLU A 231 2.32 -0.48 9.06
C GLU A 231 2.21 -2.01 8.96
N SER A 232 1.14 -2.54 8.39
CA SER A 232 0.99 -3.99 8.14
C SER A 232 2.08 -4.51 7.22
N ALA A 233 2.36 -3.80 6.11
CA ALA A 233 3.44 -4.16 5.19
C ALA A 233 4.81 -4.19 5.88
N THR A 234 5.14 -3.13 6.62
CA THR A 234 6.44 -3.00 7.32
C THR A 234 6.60 -4.07 8.39
N LEU A 235 5.58 -4.28 9.23
CA LEU A 235 5.59 -5.32 10.26
C LEU A 235 5.78 -6.71 9.66
N SER A 236 5.07 -7.01 8.57
CA SER A 236 5.22 -8.30 7.90
C SER A 236 6.63 -8.50 7.32
N GLY A 237 7.26 -7.45 6.79
CA GLY A 237 8.63 -7.50 6.29
C GLY A 237 9.63 -7.86 7.39
N VAL A 238 9.52 -7.21 8.55
CA VAL A 238 10.36 -7.52 9.74
C VAL A 238 10.11 -8.94 10.23
N GLN A 239 8.84 -9.37 10.33
CA GLN A 239 8.49 -10.73 10.73
C GLN A 239 9.03 -11.78 9.74
N SER A 240 8.96 -11.51 8.44
CA SER A 240 9.45 -12.39 7.38
C SER A 240 10.97 -12.54 7.44
N ALA A 241 11.69 -11.42 7.62
CA ALA A 241 13.14 -11.43 7.82
C ALA A 241 13.55 -12.21 9.08
N GLY A 242 12.87 -11.98 10.21
CA GLY A 242 13.13 -12.75 11.44
C GLY A 242 12.88 -14.25 11.27
N ALA A 243 11.77 -14.62 10.62
CA ALA A 243 11.43 -16.01 10.35
C ALA A 243 12.45 -16.71 9.42
N LEU A 244 13.01 -15.97 8.46
CA LEU A 244 14.07 -16.44 7.58
C LEU A 244 15.39 -16.63 8.36
N LEU A 245 15.78 -15.69 9.22
CA LEU A 245 17.00 -15.78 10.01
C LEU A 245 17.00 -16.98 10.97
N GLU A 246 15.83 -17.41 11.47
CA GLU A 246 15.67 -18.64 12.26
C GLU A 246 15.93 -19.94 11.45
N GLN A 247 16.13 -19.86 10.13
CA GLN A 247 16.46 -21.00 9.26
C GLN A 247 17.91 -20.99 8.76
N LEU A 248 18.68 -19.95 9.08
CA LEU A 248 20.11 -19.86 8.79
C LEU A 248 20.93 -20.45 9.95
#